data_AF-A0A7S8HYC1-F1
#
_entry.id   AF-A0A7S8HYC1-F1
#
_cell.length_a   1.000
_cell.length_b   1.000
_cell.length_c   1.000
_cell.angle_alpha   90.00
_cell.angle_beta   90.00
_cell.angle_gamma   90.00
#
_symmetry.space_group_name_H-M   'P 1'
#
loop_
_entity.id
_entity.type
_entity.pdbx_description
1 polymer ?
#
loop_
_entity_poly.entity_id
_entity_poly.type
_entity_poly.pdbx_seq_one_letter_code
_entity_poly.pdbx_strand_id
1 'polypeptide(L)'
;MAITAVQTANTGSPIFQQNDVFSRPMHLTSSMTSVLNIRVTREGGGTGSDDWQFERYTAKLPSALWGRYDRRTDPRQSGNNVNDLLNTADNSAPLMTGVRVIAPKPTVSPDPFPAYNVADADLQELTAEKSLPTMMTVDSAWAPVKPNEDVKKRYEDVHQAWMNPVVGESGQQGFVGTLAQSLGWGDVSGLKNIAGIPDRLKKGFMNMYVASPLLTV
;
A
#
# COMPACT_ATOMS: atom_id res chain seq x y z
N MET A 1 36.87 -4.63 -2.73
CA MET A 1 37.99 -4.42 -3.68
C MET A 1 37.42 -3.69 -4.89
N ALA A 2 38.13 -2.74 -5.48
CA ALA A 2 37.62 -2.05 -6.67
C ALA A 2 37.65 -2.98 -7.89
N ILE A 3 36.56 -3.00 -8.66
CA ILE A 3 36.33 -3.85 -9.83
C ILE A 3 36.47 -2.98 -11.08
N THR A 4 37.23 -3.41 -12.06
CA THR A 4 37.44 -2.66 -13.32
C THR A 4 36.46 -3.05 -14.40
N ALA A 5 36.05 -4.32 -14.44
CA ALA A 5 35.08 -4.81 -15.41
C ALA A 5 34.20 -5.92 -14.83
N VAL A 6 32.98 -6.00 -15.34
CA VAL A 6 32.01 -7.06 -15.01
C VAL A 6 31.56 -7.69 -16.31
N GLN A 7 31.69 -9.01 -16.41
CA GLN A 7 31.37 -9.77 -17.61
C GLN A 7 30.41 -10.91 -17.25
N THR A 8 29.50 -11.23 -18.18
CA THR A 8 28.77 -12.49 -18.14
C THR A 8 29.37 -13.47 -19.14
N ALA A 9 29.27 -14.76 -18.82
CA ALA A 9 29.86 -15.82 -19.63
C ALA A 9 29.34 -15.89 -21.09
N ASN A 10 28.26 -15.18 -21.41
CA ASN A 10 27.54 -15.31 -22.68
C ASN A 10 27.94 -14.29 -23.75
N THR A 11 28.52 -13.14 -23.38
CA THR A 11 28.67 -12.01 -24.32
C THR A 11 30.11 -11.59 -24.60
N GLY A 12 31.11 -12.07 -23.85
CA GLY A 12 32.54 -11.75 -24.04
C GLY A 12 32.91 -10.27 -23.84
N SER A 13 31.93 -9.37 -23.90
CA SER A 13 32.03 -7.93 -23.70
C SER A 13 31.59 -7.56 -22.27
N PRO A 14 32.25 -6.62 -21.61
CA PRO A 14 31.88 -6.21 -20.26
C PRO A 14 30.52 -5.50 -20.24
N ILE A 15 29.65 -5.92 -19.31
CA ILE A 15 28.38 -5.25 -18.99
C ILE A 15 28.66 -3.92 -18.29
N PHE A 16 29.64 -3.91 -17.39
CA PHE A 16 30.14 -2.70 -16.76
C PHE A 16 31.65 -2.59 -16.93
N GLN A 17 32.09 -1.39 -17.26
CA GLN A 17 33.48 -1.01 -17.26
C GLN A 17 33.64 0.29 -16.47
N GLN A 18 34.73 0.35 -15.72
CA GLN A 18 35.15 1.54 -14.99
C GLN A 18 36.49 2.06 -15.52
N ASN A 19 36.71 3.35 -15.28
CA ASN A 19 38.00 4.01 -15.37
C ASN A 19 39.10 3.29 -14.55
N ASP A 20 40.34 3.64 -14.87
CA ASP A 20 41.53 3.09 -14.25
C ASP A 20 41.47 3.11 -12.71
N VAL A 21 41.74 1.94 -12.13
CA VAL A 21 41.90 1.74 -10.69
C VAL A 21 43.38 1.67 -10.40
N PHE A 22 43.83 2.30 -9.31
CA PHE A 22 45.22 2.24 -8.86
C PHE A 22 45.29 1.79 -7.40
N SER A 23 46.50 1.48 -6.94
CA SER A 23 46.79 1.15 -5.55
C SER A 23 48.07 1.83 -5.11
N ARG A 24 47.95 2.86 -4.27
CA ARG A 24 49.11 3.57 -3.69
C ARG A 24 49.96 2.67 -2.79
N PRO A 25 49.40 1.83 -1.90
CA PRO A 25 50.21 0.93 -1.06
C PRO A 25 51.06 -0.07 -1.85
N MET A 26 50.63 -0.42 -3.07
CA MET A 26 51.38 -1.29 -3.97
C MET A 26 52.34 -0.53 -4.90
N HIS A 27 52.48 0.78 -4.72
CA HIS A 27 53.28 1.68 -5.56
C HIS A 27 52.93 1.59 -7.06
N LEU A 28 51.66 1.31 -7.40
CA LEU A 28 51.24 1.11 -8.79
C LEU A 28 51.17 2.45 -9.53
N THR A 29 51.95 2.54 -10.60
CA THR A 29 51.92 3.64 -11.58
C THR A 29 51.07 3.31 -12.80
N SER A 30 50.85 2.03 -13.08
CA SER A 30 49.92 1.46 -14.06
C SER A 30 48.60 1.06 -13.39
N SER A 31 47.51 1.06 -14.15
CA SER A 31 46.20 0.67 -13.60
C SER A 31 46.16 -0.83 -13.28
N MET A 32 45.47 -1.18 -12.20
CA MET A 32 45.20 -2.56 -11.82
C MET A 32 43.92 -3.04 -12.48
N THR A 33 43.86 -4.34 -12.78
CA THR A 33 42.69 -4.97 -13.38
C THR A 33 42.05 -5.96 -12.41
N SER A 34 40.72 -5.91 -12.31
CA SER A 34 39.90 -6.84 -11.54
C SER A 34 38.60 -7.07 -12.30
N VAL A 35 38.46 -8.27 -12.88
CA VAL A 35 37.30 -8.63 -13.71
C VAL A 35 36.42 -9.60 -12.93
N LEU A 36 35.17 -9.20 -12.68
CA LEU A 36 34.16 -10.04 -12.08
C LEU A 36 33.40 -10.81 -13.18
N ASN A 37 33.49 -12.14 -13.15
CA ASN A 37 32.78 -13.01 -14.08
C ASN A 37 31.55 -13.61 -13.41
N ILE A 38 30.36 -13.36 -13.96
CA ILE A 38 29.10 -13.90 -13.44
C ILE A 38 28.56 -14.95 -14.41
N ARG A 39 28.30 -16.15 -13.88
CA ARG A 39 27.68 -17.26 -14.62
C ARG A 39 26.41 -17.68 -13.91
N VAL A 40 25.28 -17.57 -14.61
CA VAL A 40 23.99 -18.10 -14.16
C VAL A 40 23.75 -19.43 -14.88
N THR A 41 23.57 -20.51 -14.13
CA THR A 41 23.28 -21.84 -14.66
C THR A 41 21.87 -22.26 -14.26
N ARG A 42 21.09 -22.74 -15.23
CA ARG A 42 19.78 -23.38 -15.00
C ARG A 42 19.96 -24.90 -15.04
N GLU A 43 19.42 -25.62 -14.05
CA GLU A 43 19.29 -27.09 -14.17
C GLU A 43 18.38 -27.42 -15.36
N GLY A 44 18.88 -28.23 -16.30
CA GLY A 44 18.19 -28.56 -17.56
C GLY A 44 18.78 -27.93 -18.83
N GLY A 45 19.91 -27.23 -18.75
CA GLY A 45 20.73 -26.89 -19.93
C GLY A 45 20.28 -25.69 -20.76
N GLY A 46 19.25 -24.96 -20.32
CA GLY A 46 18.85 -23.70 -20.94
C GLY A 46 19.80 -22.55 -20.57
N THR A 47 20.13 -21.67 -21.51
CA THR A 47 20.77 -20.38 -21.23
C THR A 47 19.78 -19.50 -20.47
N GLY A 48 19.80 -19.57 -19.15
CA GLY A 48 18.90 -18.80 -18.28
C GLY A 48 19.25 -17.31 -18.20
N SER A 49 19.56 -16.66 -19.33
CA SER A 49 20.12 -15.31 -19.34
C SER A 49 19.14 -14.19 -19.65
N ASP A 50 17.93 -14.47 -20.13
CA ASP A 50 17.27 -13.43 -20.93
C ASP A 50 16.64 -12.30 -20.10
N ASP A 51 16.45 -12.50 -18.79
CA ASP A 51 15.80 -11.51 -17.92
C ASP A 51 16.59 -11.14 -16.63
N TRP A 52 17.84 -11.58 -16.49
CA TRP A 52 18.64 -11.19 -15.31
C TRP A 52 19.11 -9.75 -15.43
N GLN A 53 18.87 -8.96 -14.39
CA GLN A 53 19.29 -7.57 -14.35
C GLN A 53 20.53 -7.40 -13.46
N PHE A 54 21.41 -6.48 -13.87
CA PHE A 54 22.64 -6.17 -13.16
C PHE A 54 22.67 -4.69 -12.83
N GLU A 55 23.01 -4.34 -11.59
CA GLU A 55 23.20 -2.96 -11.14
C GLU A 55 24.63 -2.77 -10.61
N ARG A 56 25.24 -1.64 -10.95
CA ARG A 56 26.57 -1.26 -10.46
C ARG A 56 26.47 -0.78 -9.01
N TYR A 57 27.30 -1.33 -8.13
CA TYR A 57 27.46 -0.83 -6.76
C TYR A 57 28.77 -0.03 -6.63
N THR A 58 28.64 1.29 -6.47
CA THR A 58 29.76 2.23 -6.36
C THR A 58 29.87 2.75 -4.93
N ALA A 59 31.08 2.73 -4.38
CA ALA A 59 31.39 3.29 -3.06
C ALA A 59 32.51 4.33 -3.19
N LYS A 60 32.47 5.35 -2.33
CA LYS A 60 33.55 6.33 -2.21
C LYS A 60 34.70 5.70 -1.41
N LEU A 61 35.81 5.41 -2.09
CA LEU A 61 37.00 4.84 -1.46
C LEU A 61 38.08 5.90 -1.26
N PRO A 62 38.89 5.85 -0.18
CA PRO A 62 39.92 6.86 0.08
C PRO A 62 40.95 6.95 -1.05
N SER A 63 41.16 8.14 -1.60
CA SER A 63 42.15 8.40 -2.66
C SER A 63 43.59 8.10 -2.20
N ALA A 64 43.85 8.23 -0.90
CA ALA A 64 45.12 7.83 -0.27
C ALA A 64 45.47 6.35 -0.48
N LEU A 65 44.48 5.48 -0.72
CA LEU A 65 44.69 4.07 -1.01
C LEU A 65 44.51 3.75 -2.50
N TRP A 66 43.51 4.36 -3.14
CA TRP A 66 43.05 3.96 -4.48
C TRP A 66 43.44 4.93 -5.61
N GLY A 67 44.23 5.95 -5.31
CA GLY A 67 44.79 6.88 -6.29
C GLY A 67 46.05 6.34 -6.96
N ARG A 68 46.48 7.01 -8.04
CA ARG A 68 47.77 6.73 -8.67
C ARG A 68 48.91 7.00 -7.69
N TYR A 69 49.91 6.14 -7.67
CA TYR A 69 51.11 6.36 -6.88
C TYR A 69 51.99 7.45 -7.52
N ASP A 70 52.41 8.42 -6.71
CA ASP A 70 53.46 9.38 -7.06
C ASP A 70 54.54 9.33 -5.98
N ARG A 71 55.77 9.05 -6.40
CA ARG A 71 56.93 8.97 -5.51
C ARG A 71 57.23 10.29 -4.80
N ARG A 72 56.85 11.43 -5.39
CA ARG A 72 57.08 12.77 -4.78
C ARG A 72 56.20 13.03 -3.57
N THR A 73 55.06 12.35 -3.49
CA THR A 73 54.09 12.50 -2.40
C THR A 73 54.16 11.34 -1.40
N ASP A 74 55.09 10.39 -1.59
CA ASP A 74 55.34 9.29 -0.66
C ASP A 74 55.83 9.85 0.69
N PRO A 75 55.08 9.63 1.78
CA PRO A 75 55.46 10.12 3.11
C PRO A 75 56.78 9.53 3.63
N ARG A 76 57.26 8.43 3.05
CA ARG A 76 58.58 7.85 3.37
C ARG A 76 59.75 8.64 2.77
N GLN A 77 59.51 9.44 1.73
CA GLN A 77 60.57 10.18 1.01
C GLN A 77 60.46 11.69 1.17
N SER A 78 59.25 12.24 1.24
CA SER A 78 58.99 13.68 1.13
C SER A 78 58.49 14.33 2.43
N GLY A 79 58.42 13.57 3.53
CA GLY A 79 57.85 14.04 4.79
C GLY A 79 56.31 13.97 4.82
N ASN A 80 55.71 14.42 5.93
CA ASN A 80 54.29 14.21 6.20
C ASN A 80 53.44 15.21 5.38
N ASN A 81 52.89 14.76 4.24
CA ASN A 81 52.02 15.55 3.34
C ASN A 81 50.61 15.77 3.94
N VAL A 82 50.55 16.30 5.17
CA VAL A 82 49.35 16.41 6.01
C VAL A 82 48.26 17.25 5.35
N ASN A 83 48.62 18.31 4.62
CA ASN A 83 47.65 19.19 3.97
C ASN A 83 46.83 18.48 2.88
N ASP A 84 47.44 17.52 2.17
CA ASP A 84 46.74 16.71 1.15
C ASP A 84 45.85 15.66 1.82
N LEU A 85 46.35 15.02 2.89
CA LEU A 85 45.59 14.04 3.69
C LEU A 85 44.38 14.65 4.41
N LEU A 86 44.45 15.92 4.80
CA LEU A 86 43.37 16.62 5.51
C LEU A 86 42.42 17.39 4.56
N ASN A 87 42.67 17.39 3.25
CA ASN A 87 41.83 18.08 2.28
C ASN A 87 40.54 17.30 1.95
N THR A 88 39.43 17.62 2.60
CA THR A 88 38.16 16.88 2.46
C THR A 88 37.46 17.00 1.11
N ALA A 89 37.89 17.89 0.20
CA ALA A 89 37.20 18.13 -1.07
C ALA A 89 37.36 16.97 -2.09
N ASP A 90 38.54 16.35 -2.16
CA ASP A 90 38.90 15.37 -3.20
C ASP A 90 39.44 14.03 -2.67
N ASN A 91 39.24 13.75 -1.37
CA ASN A 91 39.87 12.61 -0.69
C ASN A 91 39.20 11.24 -0.89
N SER A 92 38.20 11.16 -1.77
CA SER A 92 37.55 9.88 -2.09
C SER A 92 37.21 9.75 -3.57
N ALA A 93 37.61 8.64 -4.17
CA ALA A 93 37.27 8.28 -5.54
C ALA A 93 36.02 7.37 -5.56
N PRO A 94 34.98 7.67 -6.36
CA PRO A 94 33.86 6.76 -6.54
C PRO A 94 34.30 5.57 -7.38
N LEU A 95 34.44 4.40 -6.74
CA LEU A 95 34.87 3.17 -7.38
C LEU A 95 33.79 2.07 -7.21
N MET A 96 33.58 1.30 -8.26
CA MET A 96 32.74 0.12 -8.34
C MET A 96 33.37 -0.93 -7.43
N THR A 97 32.66 -1.27 -6.37
CA THR A 97 33.11 -2.24 -5.37
C THR A 97 32.29 -3.52 -5.40
N GLY A 98 31.18 -3.52 -6.12
CA GLY A 98 30.33 -4.69 -6.28
C GLY A 98 29.34 -4.55 -7.42
N VAL A 99 28.56 -5.62 -7.58
CA VAL A 99 27.46 -5.72 -8.53
C VAL A 99 26.29 -6.33 -7.79
N ARG A 100 25.11 -5.74 -7.94
CA ARG A 100 23.87 -6.34 -7.47
C ARG A 100 23.24 -7.11 -8.63
N VAL A 101 22.97 -8.38 -8.38
CA VAL A 101 22.35 -9.28 -9.34
C VAL A 101 20.88 -9.43 -8.96
N ILE A 102 19.99 -9.10 -9.88
CA ILE A 102 18.54 -9.13 -9.66
C ILE A 102 17.97 -10.27 -10.50
N ALA A 103 17.32 -11.20 -9.80
CA ALA A 103 16.66 -12.34 -10.42
C ALA A 103 15.43 -11.86 -11.23
N PRO A 104 15.12 -12.54 -12.34
CA PRO A 104 13.90 -12.27 -13.10
C PRO A 104 12.65 -12.54 -12.25
N LYS A 105 11.53 -11.95 -12.63
CA LYS A 105 10.25 -12.22 -11.96
C LYS A 105 9.93 -13.71 -12.08
N PRO A 106 9.44 -14.35 -11.00
CA PRO A 106 9.03 -15.75 -11.07
C PRO A 106 7.88 -15.88 -12.07
N THR A 107 8.00 -16.85 -12.98
CA THR A 107 6.86 -17.26 -13.81
C THR A 107 5.88 -18.01 -12.92
N VAL A 108 4.67 -17.49 -12.78
CA VAL A 108 3.58 -18.22 -12.11
C VAL A 108 3.32 -19.49 -12.93
N SER A 109 3.22 -20.64 -12.28
CA SER A 109 2.82 -21.86 -12.97
C SER A 109 1.47 -21.61 -13.64
N PRO A 110 1.25 -22.06 -14.89
CA PRO A 110 -0.10 -22.07 -15.44
C PRO A 110 -0.97 -22.89 -14.48
N ASP A 111 -1.91 -22.22 -13.81
CA ASP A 111 -2.89 -22.88 -12.96
C ASP A 111 -3.69 -23.81 -13.89
N PRO A 112 -3.72 -25.13 -13.65
CA PRO A 112 -4.52 -26.04 -14.45
C PRO A 112 -6.02 -25.75 -14.31
N PHE A 113 -6.43 -24.96 -13.31
CA PHE A 113 -7.81 -24.61 -13.08
C PHE A 113 -8.14 -23.24 -13.69
N PRO A 114 -9.27 -23.11 -14.42
CA PRO A 114 -9.77 -21.82 -14.85
C PRO A 114 -10.11 -20.96 -13.62
N ALA A 115 -10.02 -19.63 -13.79
CA ALA A 115 -10.38 -18.70 -12.73
C ALA A 115 -11.81 -18.98 -12.23
N TYR A 116 -11.96 -19.17 -10.92
CA TYR A 116 -13.23 -19.43 -10.27
C TYR A 116 -14.19 -18.25 -10.50
N ASN A 117 -15.26 -18.48 -11.25
CA ASN A 117 -16.29 -17.47 -11.47
C ASN A 117 -17.19 -17.40 -10.23
N VAL A 118 -16.93 -16.42 -9.36
CA VAL A 118 -17.73 -16.17 -8.14
C VAL A 118 -19.21 -15.97 -8.47
N ALA A 119 -19.54 -15.44 -9.65
CA ALA A 119 -20.93 -15.24 -10.06
C ALA A 119 -21.70 -16.56 -10.26
N ASP A 120 -21.00 -17.64 -10.65
CA ASP A 120 -21.64 -18.93 -10.95
C ASP A 120 -21.59 -19.90 -9.77
N ALA A 121 -20.72 -19.64 -8.79
CA ALA A 121 -20.37 -20.64 -7.79
C ALA A 121 -21.28 -20.67 -6.56
N ASP A 122 -22.10 -19.63 -6.37
CA ASP A 122 -23.08 -19.54 -5.27
C ASP A 122 -24.54 -19.57 -5.75
N LEU A 123 -24.78 -19.64 -7.06
CA LEU A 123 -26.15 -19.73 -7.61
C LEU A 123 -26.61 -21.18 -7.59
N GLN A 124 -27.05 -21.63 -6.41
CA GLN A 124 -27.81 -22.86 -6.28
C GLN A 124 -29.29 -22.56 -6.57
N GLU A 125 -29.81 -23.08 -7.68
CA GLU A 125 -31.23 -22.93 -8.00
C GLU A 125 -32.04 -23.77 -7.01
N LEU A 126 -32.66 -23.10 -6.03
CA LEU A 126 -33.54 -23.75 -5.06
C LEU A 126 -34.84 -24.12 -5.76
N THR A 127 -34.98 -25.38 -6.16
CA THR A 127 -36.24 -25.95 -6.66
C THR A 127 -37.22 -26.13 -5.51
N ALA A 128 -37.84 -25.03 -5.07
CA ALA A 128 -38.91 -25.08 -4.07
C ALA A 128 -40.22 -25.58 -4.72
N GLU A 129 -40.82 -26.64 -4.18
CA GLU A 129 -42.17 -27.11 -4.57
C GLU A 129 -43.25 -26.04 -4.38
N LYS A 130 -42.98 -25.07 -3.50
CA LYS A 130 -43.86 -23.96 -3.19
C LYS A 130 -43.25 -22.67 -3.71
N SER A 131 -44.00 -21.96 -4.57
CA SER A 131 -43.59 -20.65 -5.06
C SER A 131 -43.38 -19.69 -3.90
N LEU A 132 -42.37 -18.82 -4.04
CA LEU A 132 -42.23 -17.68 -3.14
C LEU A 132 -43.52 -16.86 -3.17
N PRO A 133 -43.93 -16.26 -2.02
CA PRO A 133 -45.05 -15.34 -2.01
C PRO A 133 -44.84 -14.26 -3.05
N THR A 134 -45.86 -13.97 -3.85
CA THR A 134 -45.81 -12.88 -4.81
C THR A 134 -45.52 -11.59 -4.05
N MET A 135 -44.44 -10.89 -4.41
CA MET A 135 -44.14 -9.59 -3.82
C MET A 135 -45.33 -8.67 -4.09
N MET A 136 -46.05 -8.31 -3.03
CA MET A 136 -47.11 -7.33 -3.12
C MET A 136 -46.47 -5.97 -3.34
N THR A 137 -47.03 -5.18 -4.25
CA THR A 137 -46.68 -3.77 -4.36
C THR A 137 -46.95 -3.11 -3.01
N VAL A 138 -45.89 -2.65 -2.35
CA VAL A 138 -46.01 -1.95 -1.06
C VAL A 138 -46.77 -0.65 -1.31
N ASP A 139 -47.67 -0.30 -0.39
CA ASP A 139 -48.42 0.94 -0.44
C ASP A 139 -47.46 2.13 -0.54
N SER A 140 -47.78 3.10 -1.41
CA SER A 140 -46.98 4.31 -1.58
C SER A 140 -46.84 5.14 -0.30
N ALA A 141 -47.70 4.91 0.70
CA ALA A 141 -47.54 5.47 2.04
C ALA A 141 -46.22 5.09 2.74
N TRP A 142 -45.59 3.97 2.35
CA TRP A 142 -44.29 3.56 2.87
C TRP A 142 -43.11 4.12 2.08
N ALA A 143 -43.37 4.85 0.98
CA ALA A 143 -42.31 5.47 0.21
C ALA A 143 -41.71 6.66 0.98
N PRO A 144 -40.38 6.83 0.96
CA PRO A 144 -39.75 7.98 1.58
C PRO A 144 -40.16 9.27 0.85
N VAL A 145 -40.38 10.32 1.62
CA VAL A 145 -40.61 11.66 1.09
C VAL A 145 -39.35 12.13 0.38
N LYS A 146 -39.53 12.81 -0.75
CA LYS A 146 -38.42 13.42 -1.50
C LYS A 146 -37.67 14.37 -0.55
N PRO A 147 -36.39 14.12 -0.26
CA PRO A 147 -35.65 14.95 0.68
C PRO A 147 -35.33 16.32 0.07
N ASN A 148 -35.11 17.30 0.93
CA ASN A 148 -34.69 18.63 0.52
C ASN A 148 -33.36 18.57 -0.24
N GLU A 149 -33.20 19.36 -1.29
CA GLU A 149 -31.98 19.40 -2.10
C GLU A 149 -30.82 20.04 -1.34
N ASP A 150 -31.10 20.98 -0.43
CA ASP A 150 -30.12 21.54 0.49
C ASP A 150 -29.85 20.58 1.65
N VAL A 151 -28.59 20.12 1.76
CA VAL A 151 -28.14 19.17 2.79
C VAL A 151 -28.41 19.70 4.19
N LYS A 152 -28.15 20.98 4.47
CA LYS A 152 -28.30 21.52 5.83
C LYS A 152 -29.77 21.57 6.24
N LYS A 153 -30.63 22.03 5.33
CA LYS A 153 -32.09 22.06 5.55
C LYS A 153 -32.66 20.66 5.70
N ARG A 154 -32.16 19.70 4.94
CA ARG A 154 -32.57 18.30 5.06
C ARG A 154 -32.37 17.75 6.48
N TYR A 155 -31.22 17.99 7.10
CA TYR A 155 -30.99 17.54 8.48
C TYR A 155 -31.88 18.28 9.48
N GLU A 156 -32.14 19.57 9.27
CA GLU A 156 -33.05 20.35 10.13
C GLU A 156 -34.48 19.82 10.01
N ASP A 157 -34.97 19.57 8.80
CA ASP A 157 -36.31 19.03 8.52
C ASP A 157 -36.52 17.68 9.24
N VAL A 158 -35.51 16.80 9.21
CA VAL A 158 -35.55 15.50 9.92
C VAL A 158 -35.53 15.68 11.44
N HIS A 159 -34.66 16.55 11.95
CA HIS A 159 -34.57 16.82 13.38
C HIS A 159 -35.89 17.38 13.92
N GLN A 160 -36.51 18.31 13.18
CA GLN A 160 -37.81 18.87 13.52
C GLN A 160 -38.92 17.83 13.50
N ALA A 161 -38.95 16.96 12.48
CA ALA A 161 -39.95 15.89 12.40
C ALA A 161 -39.85 14.90 13.58
N TRP A 162 -38.64 14.67 14.12
CA TRP A 162 -38.41 13.77 15.26
C TRP A 162 -38.67 14.44 16.61
N MET A 163 -38.42 15.76 16.70
CA MET A 163 -38.77 16.57 17.87
C MET A 163 -40.29 16.77 17.99
N ASN A 164 -40.97 16.93 16.85
CA ASN A 164 -42.39 17.25 16.76
C ASN A 164 -43.10 16.23 15.84
N PRO A 165 -43.36 15.01 16.33
CA PRO A 165 -44.08 14.00 15.56
C PRO A 165 -45.48 14.49 15.17
N VAL A 166 -45.93 14.15 13.97
CA VAL A 166 -47.28 14.51 13.47
C VAL A 166 -48.40 13.96 14.38
N VAL A 167 -48.18 12.78 14.95
CA VAL A 167 -49.11 12.11 15.88
C VAL A 167 -49.01 12.61 17.33
N GLY A 168 -48.11 13.56 17.61
CA GLY A 168 -47.88 14.12 18.95
C GLY A 168 -47.20 13.15 19.93
N GLU A 169 -46.92 13.67 21.13
CA GLU A 169 -46.26 12.91 22.21
C GLU A 169 -47.11 11.71 22.66
N SER A 170 -48.44 11.88 22.73
CA SER A 170 -49.38 10.80 23.05
C SER A 170 -49.35 9.67 22.02
N GLY A 171 -49.14 9.98 20.74
CA GLY A 171 -48.97 9.00 19.68
C GLY A 171 -47.67 8.20 19.82
N GLN A 172 -46.57 8.85 20.16
CA GLN A 172 -45.28 8.18 20.41
C GLN A 172 -45.37 7.22 21.60
N GLN A 173 -45.92 7.69 22.73
CA GLN A 173 -46.13 6.87 23.92
C GLN A 173 -47.08 5.70 23.62
N GLY A 174 -48.16 5.95 22.87
CA GLY A 174 -49.11 4.92 22.45
C GLY A 174 -48.47 3.84 21.59
N PHE A 175 -47.63 4.23 20.62
CA PHE A 175 -46.90 3.31 19.75
C PHE A 175 -45.92 2.44 20.53
N VAL A 176 -45.03 3.06 21.31
CA VAL A 176 -44.03 2.33 22.11
C VAL A 176 -44.72 1.41 23.13
N GLY A 177 -45.82 1.86 23.71
CA GLY A 177 -46.64 1.03 24.60
C GLY A 177 -47.23 -0.20 23.92
N THR A 178 -47.83 0.00 22.73
CA THR A 178 -48.43 -1.10 21.96
C THR A 178 -47.38 -2.09 21.48
N LEU A 179 -46.22 -1.59 21.04
CA LEU A 179 -45.08 -2.40 20.63
C LEU A 179 -44.53 -3.23 21.79
N ALA A 180 -44.28 -2.58 22.94
CA ALA A 180 -43.80 -3.24 24.15
C ALA A 180 -44.77 -4.35 24.60
N GLN A 181 -46.06 -4.08 24.55
CA GLN A 181 -47.09 -5.07 24.88
C GLN A 181 -47.10 -6.24 23.88
N SER A 182 -47.00 -5.96 22.59
CA SER A 182 -47.01 -6.98 21.52
C SER A 182 -45.79 -7.89 21.58
N LEU A 183 -44.65 -7.35 22.02
CA LEU A 183 -43.38 -8.09 22.17
C LEU A 183 -43.19 -8.70 23.57
N GLY A 184 -44.15 -8.52 24.48
CA GLY A 184 -44.09 -9.07 25.85
C GLY A 184 -43.02 -8.42 26.74
N TRP A 185 -42.68 -7.16 26.51
CA TRP A 185 -41.71 -6.43 27.33
C TRP A 185 -42.30 -6.04 28.68
N GLY A 186 -41.59 -6.35 29.77
CA GLY A 186 -42.14 -6.34 31.13
C GLY A 186 -42.50 -4.97 31.71
N ASP A 187 -41.79 -3.89 31.35
CA ASP A 187 -42.05 -2.54 31.87
C ASP A 187 -42.65 -1.61 30.81
N VAL A 188 -43.89 -1.88 30.41
CA VAL A 188 -44.61 -1.08 29.40
C VAL A 188 -44.76 0.38 29.84
N SER A 189 -44.96 0.65 31.13
CA SER A 189 -45.14 2.00 31.67
C SER A 189 -43.84 2.81 31.64
N GLY A 190 -42.72 2.22 32.04
CA GLY A 190 -41.40 2.85 31.93
C GLY A 190 -41.01 3.11 30.48
N LEU A 191 -41.32 2.17 29.58
CA LEU A 191 -41.05 2.32 28.14
C LEU A 191 -41.88 3.44 27.49
N LYS A 192 -43.15 3.63 27.91
CA LYS A 192 -43.95 4.78 27.48
C LYS A 192 -43.30 6.11 27.86
N ASN A 193 -42.76 6.22 29.06
CA ASN A 193 -42.17 7.46 29.55
C ASN A 193 -40.88 7.86 28.82
N ILE A 194 -40.23 6.93 28.12
CA ILE A 194 -39.01 7.18 27.33
C ILE A 194 -39.26 7.19 25.82
N ALA A 195 -40.53 7.22 25.38
CA ALA A 195 -40.89 7.12 23.97
C ALA A 195 -40.40 8.32 23.11
N GLY A 196 -40.07 9.44 23.75
CA GLY A 196 -39.52 10.61 23.07
C GLY A 196 -38.07 10.45 22.63
N ILE A 197 -37.61 11.35 21.75
CA ILE A 197 -36.22 11.37 21.30
C ILE A 197 -35.24 11.53 22.49
N PRO A 198 -34.18 10.71 22.61
CA PRO A 198 -33.22 10.80 23.72
C PRO A 198 -32.44 12.13 23.72
N ASP A 199 -32.16 12.70 24.89
CA ASP A 199 -31.50 14.01 25.01
C ASP A 199 -30.12 14.09 24.36
N ARG A 200 -29.37 12.98 24.39
CA ARG A 200 -28.08 12.90 23.70
C ARG A 200 -28.24 13.04 22.19
N LEU A 201 -29.29 12.42 21.64
CA LEU A 201 -29.62 12.51 20.23
C LEU A 201 -30.16 13.91 19.89
N LYS A 202 -31.01 14.51 20.74
CA LYS A 202 -31.48 15.90 20.57
C LYS A 202 -30.33 16.88 20.37
N LYS A 203 -29.30 16.79 21.22
CA LYS A 203 -28.13 17.69 21.21
C LYS A 203 -27.09 17.34 20.14
N GLY A 204 -26.97 16.06 19.81
CA GLY A 204 -25.91 15.54 18.93
C GLY A 204 -26.36 15.20 17.51
N PHE A 205 -27.63 15.40 17.16
CA PHE A 205 -28.23 14.91 15.92
C PHE A 205 -27.39 15.20 14.67
N MET A 206 -26.96 16.46 14.52
CA MET A 206 -26.17 16.93 13.36
C MET A 206 -24.78 16.28 13.26
N ASN A 207 -24.24 15.77 14.36
CA ASN A 207 -22.89 15.21 14.44
C ASN A 207 -22.88 13.67 14.53
N MET A 208 -24.05 13.04 14.73
CA MET A 208 -24.16 11.59 14.95
C MET A 208 -24.36 10.80 13.65
N TYR A 209 -24.93 11.41 12.62
CA TYR A 209 -25.24 10.74 11.36
C TYR A 209 -24.29 11.16 10.24
N VAL A 210 -23.76 10.16 9.53
CA VAL A 210 -22.92 10.36 8.33
C VAL A 210 -23.79 10.71 7.11
N ALA A 211 -25.05 10.24 7.10
CA ALA A 211 -26.04 10.54 6.08
C ALA A 211 -27.40 10.84 6.73
N SER A 212 -28.17 11.76 6.14
CA SER A 212 -29.47 12.17 6.65
C SER A 212 -30.47 11.00 6.62
N PRO A 213 -31.14 10.67 7.74
CA PRO A 213 -32.24 9.72 7.73
C PRO A 213 -33.35 10.16 6.77
N LEU A 214 -34.07 9.20 6.19
CA LEU A 214 -35.22 9.46 5.35
C LEU A 214 -36.48 9.58 6.21
N LEU A 215 -37.39 10.47 5.82
CA LEU A 215 -38.71 10.61 6.42
C LEU A 215 -39.75 9.89 5.57
N THR A 216 -40.71 9.26 6.22
CA THR A 216 -41.97 8.81 5.62
C THR A 216 -43.08 9.67 6.22
N VAL A 217 -44.14 9.96 5.44
CA VAL A 217 -45.30 10.73 5.90
C VAL A 217 -46.52 9.84 5.92
#